data_AF-A0A8I1GSG4-F1
#
_entry.id   AF-A0A8I1GSG4-F1
#
_cell.length_a   1.000
_cell.length_b   1.000
_cell.length_c   1.000
_cell.angle_alpha   90.00
_cell.angle_beta   90.00
_cell.angle_gamma   90.00
#
_symmetry.space_group_name_H-M   'P 1'
#
loop_
_entity.id
_entity.type
_entity.pdbx_description
1 polymer ?
#
loop_
_entity_poly.entity_id
_entity_poly.type
_entity_poly.pdbx_seq_one_letter_code
_entity_poly.pdbx_strand_id
1 'polypeptide(L)'
;MYVSGVGIFEDDLSEDIKFDFQNLISDGYSLEKATSILISKYVPSLRKYEENVFWIALSAIQWEMGRLEPLVKEKAINIIDNKSDLKRWWREPELKEKREKVLKNLKEKLLSPTPEPKKTKKKMILKIDLAQLQKLCNRTLMTMYI
;
A
#
# COMPACT_ATOMS: atom_id res chain seq x y z
N MET A 1 -22.42 3.03 -3.31
CA MET A 1 -21.53 3.63 -2.28
C MET A 1 -20.37 2.66 -2.14
N TYR A 2 -19.15 3.03 -2.55
CA TYR A 2 -18.02 2.11 -2.49
C TYR A 2 -17.69 1.83 -1.03
N VAL A 3 -18.07 0.65 -0.56
CA VAL A 3 -17.72 0.16 0.76
C VAL A 3 -16.30 -0.36 0.64
N SER A 4 -15.32 0.41 1.09
CA SER A 4 -13.97 -0.13 1.30
C SER A 4 -14.10 -1.25 2.33
N GLY A 5 -13.47 -2.38 2.04
CA GLY A 5 -13.56 -3.56 2.87
C GLY A 5 -12.81 -3.41 4.20
N VAL A 6 -12.90 -4.44 5.04
CA VAL A 6 -12.30 -4.45 6.39
C VAL A 6 -10.83 -4.88 6.38
N GLY A 7 -10.34 -5.40 5.26
CA GLY A 7 -8.95 -5.83 5.07
C GLY A 7 -7.96 -4.67 5.01
N ILE A 8 -6.68 -4.95 5.25
CA ILE A 8 -5.62 -3.92 5.24
C ILE A 8 -5.46 -3.29 3.85
N PHE A 9 -5.63 -4.09 2.79
CA PHE A 9 -5.47 -3.68 1.39
C PHE A 9 -6.80 -3.66 0.61
N GLU A 10 -7.93 -3.50 1.31
CA GLU A 10 -9.27 -3.40 0.69
C GLU A 10 -9.72 -1.93 0.54
N ASP A 11 -8.79 -0.99 0.70
CA ASP A 11 -8.97 0.43 0.48
C ASP A 11 -8.07 0.87 -0.68
N ASP A 12 -8.61 1.63 -1.65
CA ASP A 12 -7.88 2.06 -2.84
C ASP A 12 -6.54 2.74 -2.47
N LEU A 13 -6.53 3.57 -1.41
CA LEU A 13 -5.31 4.22 -0.94
C LEU A 13 -4.28 3.20 -0.42
N SER A 14 -4.73 2.19 0.32
CA SER A 14 -3.84 1.16 0.85
C SER A 14 -3.21 0.29 -0.25
N GLU A 15 -3.96 0.05 -1.33
CA GLU A 15 -3.47 -0.67 -2.50
C GLU A 15 -2.42 0.16 -3.27
N ASP A 16 -2.70 1.45 -3.49
CA ASP A 16 -1.75 2.37 -4.11
C ASP A 16 -0.42 2.44 -3.34
N ILE A 17 -0.48 2.58 -2.01
CA ILE A 17 0.71 2.64 -1.15
C ILE A 17 1.53 1.34 -1.26
N LYS A 18 0.85 0.20 -1.26
CA LYS A 18 1.51 -1.11 -1.43
C LYS A 18 2.22 -1.19 -2.77
N PHE A 19 1.54 -0.81 -3.85
CA PHE A 19 2.10 -0.86 -5.20
C PHE A 19 3.30 0.07 -5.35
N ASP A 20 3.19 1.31 -4.89
CA ASP A 20 4.27 2.30 -4.95
C ASP A 20 5.48 1.89 -4.11
N PHE A 21 5.25 1.38 -2.89
CA PHE A 21 6.34 0.87 -2.06
C PHE A 21 7.08 -0.27 -2.76
N GLN A 22 6.34 -1.24 -3.31
CA GLN A 22 6.94 -2.36 -4.03
C GLN A 22 7.74 -1.90 -5.25
N ASN A 23 7.25 -0.91 -5.99
CA ASN A 23 7.98 -0.36 -7.14
C ASN A 23 9.27 0.33 -6.72
N LEU A 24 9.26 1.15 -5.66
CA LEU A 24 10.47 1.79 -5.13
C LEU A 24 11.51 0.74 -4.70
N ILE A 25 11.09 -0.32 -4.01
CA ILE A 25 12.01 -1.39 -3.63
C ILE A 25 12.51 -2.18 -4.86
N SER A 26 11.66 -2.40 -5.87
CA SER A 26 12.06 -3.02 -7.13
C SER A 26 13.05 -2.18 -7.95
N ASP A 27 12.95 -0.86 -7.86
CA ASP A 27 13.85 0.09 -8.53
C ASP A 27 15.22 0.20 -7.81
N GLY A 28 15.37 -0.43 -6.65
CA GLY A 28 16.62 -0.50 -5.89
C GLY A 28 16.78 0.58 -4.84
N TYR A 29 15.71 1.30 -4.48
CA TYR A 29 15.74 2.24 -3.36
C TYR A 29 15.92 1.50 -2.03
N SER A 30 16.62 2.12 -1.07
CA SER A 30 16.68 1.63 0.31
C SER A 30 15.32 1.79 1.00
N LEU A 31 15.11 1.04 2.08
CA LEU A 31 13.90 1.12 2.89
C LEU A 31 13.61 2.57 3.32
N GLU A 32 14.57 3.22 3.95
CA GLU A 32 14.47 4.60 4.47
C GLU A 32 14.13 5.60 3.36
N LYS A 33 14.74 5.42 2.18
CA LYS A 33 14.49 6.29 1.03
C LYS A 33 13.09 6.05 0.44
N ALA A 34 12.66 4.80 0.36
CA ALA A 34 11.31 4.47 -0.08
C ALA A 34 10.25 5.01 0.90
N THR A 35 10.46 4.82 2.20
CA THR A 35 9.58 5.37 3.26
C THR A 35 9.47 6.88 3.17
N SER A 36 10.60 7.60 3.09
CA SER A 36 10.60 9.06 3.03
C SER A 36 9.94 9.62 1.76
N ILE A 37 10.12 8.97 0.60
CA ILE A 37 9.41 9.32 -0.64
C ILE A 37 7.91 9.17 -0.45
N LEU A 38 7.44 8.05 0.12
CA LEU A 38 6.01 7.81 0.33
C LEU A 38 5.40 8.80 1.34
N ILE A 39 6.09 9.06 2.44
CA ILE A 39 5.65 10.06 3.43
C ILE A 39 5.50 11.41 2.74
N SER A 40 6.50 11.84 1.96
CA SER A 40 6.49 13.15 1.30
C SER A 40 5.40 13.25 0.22
N LYS A 41 5.09 12.14 -0.46
CA LYS A 41 4.08 12.08 -1.52
C LYS A 41 2.65 12.11 -0.97
N TYR A 42 2.37 11.31 0.06
CA TYR A 42 1.01 11.08 0.53
C TYR A 42 0.66 11.99 1.72
N VAL A 43 1.43 11.94 2.82
CA VAL A 43 1.04 12.53 4.11
C VAL A 43 0.57 14.00 4.03
N PRO A 44 1.19 14.90 3.23
CA PRO A 44 0.73 16.29 3.13
C PRO A 44 -0.68 16.47 2.57
N SER A 45 -1.18 15.53 1.78
CA SER A 45 -2.50 15.60 1.13
C SER A 45 -3.57 14.75 1.80
N LEU A 46 -3.19 13.90 2.76
CA LEU A 46 -4.11 12.99 3.44
C LEU A 46 -4.92 13.70 4.53
N ARG A 47 -6.20 13.31 4.63
CA ARG A 47 -7.03 13.59 5.80
C ARG A 47 -6.64 12.66 6.95
N LYS A 48 -7.02 13.02 8.18
CA LYS A 48 -6.67 12.25 9.39
C LYS A 48 -7.05 10.76 9.35
N TYR A 49 -8.18 10.40 8.73
CA TYR A 49 -8.55 8.98 8.59
C TYR A 49 -7.71 8.26 7.52
N GLU A 50 -7.32 8.97 6.46
CA GLU A 50 -6.49 8.44 5.38
C GLU A 50 -5.04 8.26 5.85
N GLU A 51 -4.57 9.15 6.72
CA GLU A 51 -3.27 9.00 7.38
C GLU A 51 -3.19 7.70 8.21
N ASN A 52 -4.29 7.32 8.89
CA ASN A 52 -4.33 6.04 9.59
C ASN A 52 -4.17 4.86 8.63
N VAL A 53 -4.92 4.89 7.51
CA VAL A 53 -4.82 3.87 6.45
C VAL A 53 -3.39 3.81 5.91
N PHE A 54 -2.76 4.96 5.72
CA PHE A 54 -1.39 5.05 5.22
C PHE A 54 -0.39 4.33 6.13
N TRP A 55 -0.35 4.68 7.42
CA TRP A 55 0.60 4.08 8.36
C TRP A 55 0.33 2.59 8.57
N ILE A 56 -0.94 2.18 8.62
CA ILE A 56 -1.34 0.78 8.72
C ILE A 56 -0.86 -0.02 7.50
N ALA A 57 -1.17 0.45 6.29
CA ALA A 57 -0.80 -0.21 5.05
C ALA A 57 0.72 -0.29 4.87
N LEU A 58 1.43 0.82 5.14
CA LEU A 58 2.89 0.89 5.05
C LEU A 58 3.56 -0.06 6.04
N SER A 59 3.08 -0.13 7.28
CA SER A 59 3.62 -1.07 8.28
C SER A 59 3.42 -2.53 7.88
N ALA A 60 2.26 -2.86 7.31
CA ALA A 60 1.93 -4.21 6.88
C ALA A 60 2.84 -4.66 5.72
N ILE A 61 3.00 -3.84 4.69
CA ILE A 61 3.86 -4.20 3.54
C ILE A 61 5.34 -4.26 3.93
N GLN A 62 5.80 -3.34 4.78
CA GLN A 62 7.18 -3.35 5.28
C GLN A 62 7.49 -4.61 6.09
N TRP A 63 6.57 -5.02 6.96
CA TRP A 63 6.68 -6.26 7.71
C TRP A 63 6.67 -7.49 6.78
N GLU A 64 5.76 -7.55 5.79
CA GLU A 64 5.70 -8.65 4.82
C GLU A 64 6.99 -8.80 3.99
N MET A 65 7.73 -7.71 3.81
CA MET A 65 9.02 -7.69 3.11
C MET A 65 10.22 -7.92 4.03
N GLY A 66 10.01 -8.07 5.35
CA GLY A 66 11.07 -8.26 6.33
C GLY A 66 11.93 -7.00 6.57
N ARG A 67 11.36 -5.82 6.29
CA ARG A 67 12.06 -4.53 6.29
C ARG A 67 11.19 -3.49 6.98
N LEU A 68 11.00 -3.64 8.29
CA LEU A 68 10.13 -2.77 9.09
C LEU A 68 10.91 -1.65 9.76
N GLU A 69 10.55 -0.41 9.42
CA GLU A 69 11.15 0.77 10.04
C GLU A 69 10.54 1.04 11.42
N PRO A 70 11.34 1.34 12.46
CA PRO A 70 10.84 1.56 13.82
C PRO A 70 9.76 2.65 13.92
N LEU A 71 9.94 3.76 13.18
CA LEU A 71 8.99 4.87 13.15
C LEU A 71 7.63 4.45 12.60
N VAL A 72 7.63 3.68 11.50
CA VAL A 72 6.41 3.17 10.86
C VAL A 72 5.69 2.20 11.79
N LYS A 73 6.45 1.31 12.46
CA LYS A 73 5.92 0.38 13.47
C LYS A 73 5.25 1.13 14.61
N GLU A 74 5.92 2.13 15.19
CA GLU A 74 5.40 2.89 16.32
C GLU A 74 4.10 3.62 15.96
N LYS A 75 4.07 4.29 14.80
CA LYS A 75 2.87 4.98 14.30
C LYS A 75 1.69 4.02 14.14
N ALA A 76 1.91 2.88 13.48
CA ALA A 76 0.86 1.89 13.27
C ALA A 76 0.33 1.32 14.60
N ILE A 77 1.21 0.99 15.55
CA ILE A 77 0.80 0.50 16.87
C ILE A 77 -0.02 1.56 17.62
N ASN A 78 0.41 2.83 17.60
CA ASN A 78 -0.30 3.91 18.24
C ASN A 78 -1.72 4.10 17.66
N ILE A 79 -1.89 3.96 16.34
CA ILE A 79 -3.20 4.01 15.68
C ILE A 79 -4.09 2.86 16.13
N ILE A 80 -3.54 1.64 16.20
CA ILE A 80 -4.26 0.44 16.63
C ILE A 80 -4.70 0.58 18.10
N ASP A 81 -3.82 1.07 18.97
CA ASP A 81 -4.07 1.19 20.40
C ASP A 81 -5.08 2.30 20.73
N ASN A 82 -5.02 3.41 20.00
CA ASN A 82 -6.01 4.49 20.13
C ASN A 82 -7.36 4.17 19.45
N LYS A 83 -7.46 3.04 18.74
CA LYS A 83 -8.64 2.64 17.97
C LYS A 83 -9.14 3.75 17.02
N SER A 84 -8.23 4.62 16.53
CA SER A 84 -8.61 5.79 15.73
C SER A 84 -9.17 5.39 14.36
N ASP A 85 -8.66 4.30 13.78
CA ASP A 85 -9.11 3.72 12.51
C ASP A 85 -10.55 3.18 12.59
N LEU A 86 -10.94 2.61 13.75
CA LEU A 86 -12.25 1.98 13.94
C LEU A 86 -13.42 2.97 13.92
N LYS A 87 -13.16 4.28 14.00
CA LYS A 87 -14.19 5.32 13.92
C LYS A 87 -14.90 5.36 12.57
N ARG A 88 -14.28 4.84 11.50
CA ARG A 88 -14.89 4.76 10.16
C ARG A 88 -16.15 3.87 10.14
N TRP A 89 -16.15 2.78 10.89
CA TRP A 89 -17.25 1.80 10.96
C TRP A 89 -18.20 2.03 12.14
N TRP A 90 -18.38 3.28 12.58
CA TRP A 90 -19.23 3.57 13.76
C TRP A 90 -20.70 3.19 13.59
N ARG A 91 -21.21 3.13 12.35
CA ARG A 91 -22.58 2.70 12.01
C ARG A 91 -22.71 1.20 11.71
N GLU A 92 -21.59 0.49 11.63
CA GLU A 92 -21.53 -0.91 11.17
C GLU A 92 -20.74 -1.76 12.18
N PRO A 93 -21.36 -2.13 13.32
CA PRO A 93 -20.68 -2.80 14.43
C PRO A 93 -20.04 -4.13 14.02
N GLU A 94 -20.68 -4.91 13.15
CA GLU A 94 -20.14 -6.17 12.65
C GLU A 94 -18.85 -5.98 11.85
N LEU A 95 -18.80 -4.96 10.98
CA LEU A 95 -17.59 -4.64 10.22
C LEU A 95 -16.50 -4.06 11.11
N LYS A 96 -16.88 -3.27 12.12
CA LYS A 96 -15.96 -2.75 13.13
C LYS A 96 -15.27 -3.88 13.89
N GLU A 97 -16.00 -4.90 14.33
CA GLU A 97 -15.43 -6.07 15.01
C GLU A 97 -14.49 -6.87 14.09
N LYS A 98 -14.88 -7.07 12.82
CA LYS A 98 -14.01 -7.72 11.83
C LYS A 98 -12.72 -6.91 11.63
N ARG A 99 -12.82 -5.59 11.51
CA ARG A 99 -11.65 -4.70 11.39
C ARG A 99 -10.76 -4.76 12.63
N GLU A 100 -11.34 -4.75 13.82
CA GLU A 100 -10.58 -4.86 15.07
C GLU A 100 -9.77 -6.16 15.14
N LYS A 101 -10.35 -7.29 14.71
CA LYS A 101 -9.61 -8.57 14.58
C LYS A 101 -8.45 -8.46 13.59
N VAL A 102 -8.67 -7.84 12.43
CA VAL A 102 -7.61 -7.62 11.42
C VAL A 102 -6.46 -6.78 11.99
N LEU A 103 -6.78 -5.68 12.69
CA LEU A 103 -5.78 -4.81 13.32
C LEU A 103 -5.04 -5.50 14.46
N LYS A 104 -5.72 -6.32 15.26
CA LYS A 104 -5.08 -7.11 16.32
C LYS A 104 -4.06 -8.10 15.73
N ASN A 105 -4.44 -8.82 14.68
CA ASN A 105 -3.54 -9.72 13.97
C ASN A 105 -2.33 -8.97 13.37
N LEU A 106 -2.55 -7.77 12.83
CA LEU A 106 -1.46 -6.92 12.35
C LEU A 106 -0.53 -6.51 13.50
N LYS A 107 -1.07 -6.08 14.65
CA LYS A 107 -0.26 -5.73 15.82
C LYS A 107 0.61 -6.89 16.30
N GLU A 108 0.04 -8.09 16.39
CA GLU A 108 0.78 -9.31 16.76
C GLU A 108 1.94 -9.57 15.79
N LYS A 109 1.72 -9.43 14.48
CA LYS A 109 2.77 -9.50 13.46
C LYS A 109 3.84 -8.43 13.67
N LEU A 110 3.46 -7.17 13.85
CA LEU A 110 4.43 -6.07 14.03
C LEU A 110 5.28 -6.23 15.30
N LEU A 111 4.76 -6.92 16.33
CA LEU A 111 5.48 -7.24 17.57
C LEU A 111 6.32 -8.52 17.48
N SER A 112 6.02 -9.43 16.56
CA SER A 112 6.82 -10.63 16.33
C SER A 112 8.17 -10.29 15.68
N PRO A 113 9.19 -11.15 15.80
CA PRO A 113 10.42 -11.00 15.02
C PRO A 113 10.08 -10.88 13.54
N THR A 114 10.70 -9.92 12.86
CA THR A 114 10.46 -9.67 11.44
C THR A 114 10.89 -10.88 10.62
N PRO A 115 10.12 -11.29 9.59
CA PRO A 115 10.53 -12.36 8.69
C PRO A 115 11.83 -11.99 7.97
N GLU A 116 12.58 -12.98 7.49
CA GLU A 116 13.78 -12.71 6.71
C GLU A 116 13.48 -11.79 5.52
N PRO A 117 14.36 -10.80 5.24
CA PRO A 117 14.12 -9.81 4.20
C PRO A 117 14.00 -10.50 2.84
N LYS A 118 12.82 -10.37 2.22
CA LYS A 118 12.57 -10.99 0.92
C LYS A 118 13.46 -10.35 -0.15
N LYS A 119 14.15 -11.20 -0.93
CA LYS A 119 14.88 -10.75 -2.13
C LYS A 119 13.86 -10.33 -3.19
N THR A 120 13.72 -9.03 -3.44
CA THR A 120 12.94 -8.52 -4.56
C THR A 120 13.71 -8.68 -5.86
N LYS A 121 13.09 -9.33 -6.85
CA LYS A 121 13.60 -9.33 -8.23
C LYS A 121 13.29 -7.97 -8.84
N LYS A 122 14.26 -7.35 -9.50
CA LYS A 122 14.06 -6.12 -10.27
C LYS A 122 13.00 -6.40 -11.35
N LYS A 123 11.90 -5.64 -11.37
CA LYS A 123 10.95 -5.70 -12.49
C LYS A 123 11.70 -5.18 -13.73
N MET A 124 11.86 -6.02 -14.75
CA MET A 124 12.26 -5.49 -16.05
C MET A 124 11.06 -4.77 -16.64
N ILE A 125 11.08 -3.44 -16.63
CA ILE A 125 10.16 -2.66 -17.45
C ILE A 125 10.61 -2.88 -18.89
N LEU A 126 9.86 -3.70 -19.65
CA LEU A 126 9.94 -3.66 -21.10
C LEU A 126 9.49 -2.25 -21.49
N LYS A 127 10.42 -1.42 -21.95
CA LYS A 127 10.09 -0.12 -22.58
C LYS A 127 9.29 -0.44 -23.84
N ILE A 128 7.97 -0.50 -23.71
CA ILE A 128 7.10 -0.50 -24.87
C ILE A 128 7.08 0.95 -25.34
N ASP A 129 7.70 1.18 -26.49
CA ASP A 129 7.70 2.48 -27.14
C ASP A 129 6.26 2.81 -27.54
N LEU A 130 5.65 3.81 -26.89
CA LEU A 130 4.30 4.29 -27.17
C LEU A 130 4.13 4.65 -28.67
N ALA A 131 5.21 5.05 -29.35
CA ALA A 131 5.19 5.30 -30.79
C ALA A 131 5.02 4.01 -31.63
N GLN A 132 5.50 2.86 -31.14
CA GLN A 132 5.29 1.56 -31.79
C GLN A 132 3.85 1.08 -31.64
N LEU A 133 3.23 1.29 -30.47
CA LEU A 133 1.81 0.98 -30.26
C LEU A 133 0.89 1.86 -31.12
N GLN A 134 1.18 3.16 -31.24
CA GLN A 134 0.43 4.05 -32.12
C GLN A 134 0.58 3.68 -33.60
N LYS A 135 1.80 3.31 -34.05
CA LYS A 135 2.00 2.82 -35.43
C LYS A 135 1.25 1.52 -35.71
N LEU A 136 1.21 0.59 -34.76
CA LEU A 136 0.47 -0.68 -34.91
C LEU A 136 -1.04 -0.44 -34.99
N CYS A 137 -1.58 0.45 -34.14
CA CYS A 137 -3.00 0.78 -34.13
C CYS A 137 -3.46 1.50 -35.41
N ASN A 138 -2.63 2.42 -35.93
CA ASN A 138 -2.96 3.13 -37.18
C ASN A 138 -2.86 2.23 -38.42
N ARG A 139 -2.02 1.19 -38.37
CA ARG A 139 -1.81 0.26 -39.50
C ARG A 139 -2.95 -0.75 -39.63
N THR A 140 -3.58 -1.16 -38.53
CA THR A 140 -4.76 -2.05 -38.54
C THR A 140 -6.04 -1.31 -38.92
N LEU A 141 -6.20 -0.05 -38.53
CA LEU A 141 -7.35 0.78 -38.93
C LEU A 141 -7.38 1.04 -40.45
N MET A 142 -6.22 1.14 -41.10
CA MET A 142 -6.13 1.39 -42.54
C MET A 142 -6.45 0.17 -43.41
N THR A 143 -6.32 -1.06 -42.86
CA THR A 143 -6.68 -2.31 -43.57
C THR A 143 -8.14 -2.73 -43.39
N MET A 144 -8.87 -2.12 -42.45
CA MET A 144 -10.31 -2.36 -42.25
C MET A 144 -11.19 -1.41 -43.06
N TYR A 145 -10.59 -0.47 -43.81
CA TYR A 145 -11.25 0.56 -44.62
C TYR A 145 -10.97 0.42 -46.12
N ILE A 146 -10.76 -0.81 -46.61
CA ILE A 146 -10.71 -1.16 -48.04
C ILE A 146 -11.78 -2.20 -48.33
#